data_AF-A0A815WZK6-F1
#
_entry.id   AF-A0A815WZK6-F1
#
_cell.length_a   1.000
_cell.length_b   1.000
_cell.length_c   1.000
_cell.angle_alpha   90.00
_cell.angle_beta   90.00
_cell.angle_gamma   90.00
#
_symmetry.space_group_name_H-M   'P 1'
#
loop_
_entity.id
_entity.type
_entity.pdbx_description
1 polymer ?
#
loop_
_entity_poly.entity_id
_entity_poly.type
_entity_poly.pdbx_seq_one_letter_code
_entity_poly.pdbx_strand_id
1 'polypeptide(L)'
;KISSWSNRACAAFERVVLLRNSQDKLLYVLCDSKQLVIQIVIFYNYYNHYYRLYQAPNKYHLPYKSYFDQYNAIYDFFNLSRIIFDDTIVFIPHRRMDLVHFLTQINSSRLIDCNRTSTRLFNKQYPNSTIITMEQIRTYQEIIVKLKILFKHFHIPFFIYSGTLLGWYRQCSFIPYTTDIDFATFSQFASNETTERLGNKSLELDLPLVHIFGLSEYAFEYRFSTTLSIDLFFL
;
A
#
# COMPACT_ATOMS: atom_id res chain seq x y z
N LYS A 1 -15.69 -4.81 31.61
CA LYS A 1 -14.48 -5.63 31.33
C LYS A 1 -13.65 -5.07 30.17
N ILE A 2 -14.22 -4.86 28.98
CA ILE A 2 -13.49 -4.26 27.83
C ILE A 2 -12.93 -2.87 28.14
N SER A 3 -13.66 -2.01 28.86
CA SER A 3 -13.24 -0.65 29.24
C SER A 3 -12.10 -0.58 30.26
N SER A 4 -12.05 -1.48 31.24
CA SER A 4 -10.94 -1.53 32.22
C SER A 4 -9.67 -2.12 31.63
N TRP A 5 -9.84 -3.10 30.72
CA TRP A 5 -8.77 -3.77 29.99
C TRP A 5 -8.04 -2.82 29.04
N SER A 6 -8.79 -2.05 28.29
CA SER A 6 -8.30 -1.09 27.29
C SER A 6 -7.56 0.09 27.90
N ASN A 7 -8.00 0.63 29.05
CA ASN A 7 -7.26 1.66 29.78
C ASN A 7 -5.85 1.19 30.19
N ARG A 8 -5.71 -0.07 30.63
CA ARG A 8 -4.41 -0.64 31.00
C ARG A 8 -3.55 -0.97 29.78
N ALA A 9 -4.16 -1.50 28.71
CA ALA A 9 -3.45 -1.78 27.46
C ALA A 9 -2.91 -0.49 26.83
N CYS A 10 -3.69 0.59 26.81
CA CYS A 10 -3.28 1.88 26.27
C CYS A 10 -2.17 2.58 27.06
N ALA A 11 -2.04 2.28 28.36
CA ALA A 11 -0.94 2.76 29.18
C ALA A 11 0.36 1.95 28.95
N ALA A 12 0.26 0.69 28.54
CA ALA A 12 1.40 -0.22 28.35
C ALA A 12 1.94 -0.24 26.91
N PHE A 13 1.06 -0.10 25.92
CA PHE A 13 1.40 -0.08 24.50
C PHE A 13 1.14 1.35 24.03
N GLU A 14 2.20 2.15 23.88
CA GLU A 14 2.10 3.50 23.35
C GLU A 14 1.35 3.48 22.00
N ARG A 15 0.04 3.78 22.09
CA ARG A 15 -0.91 4.16 21.04
C ARG A 15 -1.56 3.08 20.17
N VAL A 16 -1.04 1.85 20.04
CA VAL A 16 -1.64 0.86 19.10
C VAL A 16 -1.60 -0.60 19.58
N VAL A 17 -2.76 -1.27 19.57
CA VAL A 17 -2.88 -2.72 19.82
C VAL A 17 -3.65 -3.39 18.68
N LEU A 18 -3.14 -4.49 18.15
CA LEU A 18 -3.89 -5.36 17.23
C LEU A 18 -4.38 -6.61 18.01
N LEU A 19 -5.52 -7.18 17.64
CA LEU A 19 -6.05 -8.43 18.20
C LEU A 19 -6.44 -9.34 17.04
N ARG A 20 -6.14 -10.63 17.10
CA ARG A 20 -6.65 -11.62 16.15
C ARG A 20 -7.65 -12.48 16.89
N ASN A 21 -8.88 -12.59 16.39
CA ASN A 21 -9.86 -13.51 16.97
C ASN A 21 -9.68 -14.94 16.42
N SER A 22 -10.44 -15.90 16.96
CA SER A 22 -10.43 -17.32 16.56
C SER A 22 -10.88 -17.60 15.12
N GLN A 23 -11.38 -16.58 14.41
CA GLN A 23 -11.81 -16.66 13.00
C GLN A 23 -10.85 -15.92 12.06
N ASP A 24 -9.60 -15.67 12.49
CA ASP A 24 -8.58 -14.95 11.72
C ASP A 24 -8.92 -13.49 11.36
N LYS A 25 -9.90 -12.90 12.05
CA LYS A 25 -10.18 -11.47 11.91
C LYS A 25 -9.19 -10.70 12.77
N LEU A 26 -8.44 -9.81 12.13
CA LEU A 26 -7.64 -8.82 12.82
C LEU A 26 -8.52 -7.66 13.27
N LEU A 27 -8.21 -7.17 14.45
CA LEU A 27 -8.85 -6.13 15.23
C LEU A 27 -7.75 -5.11 15.52
N TYR A 28 -8.05 -3.83 15.43
CA TYR A 28 -7.12 -2.75 15.70
C TYR A 28 -7.66 -1.93 16.89
N VAL A 29 -6.81 -1.22 17.62
CA VAL A 29 -7.16 -0.34 18.74
C VAL A 29 -6.20 0.84 18.72
N LEU A 30 -6.72 2.06 18.59
CA LEU A 30 -5.98 3.32 18.65
C LEU A 30 -6.22 4.01 19.99
N CYS A 31 -5.17 4.23 20.77
CA CYS A 31 -5.29 4.92 22.05
C CYS A 31 -4.98 6.41 21.91
N ASP A 32 -5.97 7.27 22.16
CA ASP A 32 -5.76 8.71 22.33
C ASP A 32 -5.57 9.06 23.83
N SER A 33 -4.64 9.98 24.09
CA SER A 33 -4.10 10.40 25.38
C SER A 33 -5.10 11.07 26.34
N LYS A 34 -6.29 11.44 25.88
CA LYS A 34 -7.28 12.20 26.68
C LYS A 34 -8.58 11.45 26.93
N GLN A 35 -8.93 10.49 26.09
CA GLN A 35 -10.08 9.60 26.23
C GLN A 35 -9.76 8.29 25.53
N LEU A 36 -10.10 7.17 26.19
CA LEU A 36 -9.95 5.86 25.60
C LEU A 36 -10.96 5.70 24.45
N VAL A 37 -10.44 5.72 23.23
CA VAL A 37 -11.16 5.34 22.02
C VAL A 37 -10.71 3.94 21.63
N ILE A 38 -11.64 3.04 21.32
CA ILE A 38 -11.32 1.71 20.76
C ILE A 38 -11.98 1.63 19.39
N GLN A 39 -11.21 1.74 18.32
CA GLN A 39 -11.73 1.53 16.97
C GLN A 39 -11.48 0.10 16.49
N ILE A 40 -12.54 -0.70 16.42
CA ILE A 40 -12.51 -2.05 15.87
C ILE A 40 -12.48 -2.00 14.34
N VAL A 41 -11.38 -2.43 13.73
CA VAL A 41 -11.25 -2.61 12.28
C VAL A 41 -11.18 -4.10 11.97
N ILE A 42 -11.92 -4.59 10.98
CA ILE A 42 -11.90 -5.99 10.55
C ILE A 42 -11.11 -6.11 9.25
N PHE A 43 -10.13 -7.01 9.23
CA PHE A 43 -9.41 -7.40 8.02
C PHE A 43 -9.78 -8.80 7.55
N TYR A 44 -9.79 -8.97 6.23
CA TYR A 44 -10.01 -10.22 5.51
C TYR A 44 -8.75 -10.56 4.72
N ASN A 45 -8.52 -11.85 4.46
CA ASN A 45 -7.45 -12.25 3.56
C ASN A 45 -7.87 -12.00 2.10
N TYR A 46 -7.03 -11.30 1.33
CA TYR A 46 -7.23 -11.04 -0.09
C TYR A 46 -5.89 -11.12 -0.83
N TYR A 47 -5.69 -12.19 -1.61
CA TYR A 47 -4.48 -12.43 -2.42
C TYR A 47 -3.17 -12.08 -1.68
N ASN A 48 -2.96 -12.66 -0.50
CA ASN A 48 -1.79 -12.42 0.36
C ASN A 48 -1.64 -10.98 0.90
N HIS A 49 -2.76 -10.27 1.05
CA HIS A 49 -2.82 -8.96 1.69
C HIS A 49 -4.00 -8.91 2.67
N TYR A 50 -3.95 -7.96 3.62
CA TYR A 50 -5.07 -7.65 4.49
C TYR A 50 -6.02 -6.69 3.79
N TYR A 51 -7.17 -7.20 3.37
CA TYR A 51 -8.25 -6.39 2.83
C TYR A 51 -9.15 -5.88 3.93
N ARG A 52 -9.50 -4.61 3.85
CA ARG A 52 -10.46 -3.97 4.73
C ARG A 52 -11.61 -3.43 3.90
N LEU A 53 -12.79 -3.93 4.20
CA LEU A 53 -14.03 -3.42 3.63
C LEU A 53 -14.40 -2.11 4.34
N TYR A 54 -14.69 -1.06 3.57
CA TYR A 54 -15.34 0.12 4.09
C TYR A 54 -16.72 -0.25 4.60
N GLN A 55 -16.96 0.08 5.87
CA GLN A 55 -18.29 0.03 6.45
C GLN A 55 -18.70 1.47 6.70
N ALA A 56 -19.82 1.88 6.08
CA ALA A 56 -20.38 3.19 6.38
C ALA A 56 -20.60 3.29 7.89
N PRO A 57 -20.24 4.42 8.52
CA PRO A 57 -20.46 4.59 9.94
C PRO A 57 -21.94 4.33 10.22
N ASN A 58 -22.22 3.47 11.20
CA ASN A 58 -23.57 3.37 11.74
C ASN A 58 -24.02 4.76 12.19
N LYS A 59 -25.33 5.06 12.13
CA LYS A 59 -25.95 6.37 12.47
C LYS A 59 -25.54 6.98 13.83
N TYR A 60 -24.79 6.27 14.67
CA TYR A 60 -24.15 6.79 15.86
C TYR A 60 -22.90 7.58 15.46
N HIS A 61 -23.03 8.91 15.45
CA HIS A 61 -21.91 9.82 15.28
C HIS A 61 -20.82 9.50 16.31
N LEU A 62 -19.72 8.91 15.86
CA LEU A 62 -18.51 8.86 16.66
C LEU A 62 -18.04 10.31 16.84
N PRO A 63 -17.72 10.75 18.07
CA PRO A 63 -17.29 12.13 18.33
C PRO A 63 -15.89 12.44 17.78
N TYR A 64 -15.27 11.51 17.04
CA TYR A 64 -13.94 11.62 16.46
C TYR A 64 -13.94 11.11 15.02
N LYS A 65 -13.06 11.71 14.20
CA LYS A 65 -12.80 11.25 12.83
C LYS A 65 -12.07 9.91 12.90
N SER A 66 -12.68 8.86 12.37
CA SER A 66 -11.98 7.60 12.18
C SER A 66 -10.87 7.74 11.14
N TYR A 67 -9.72 7.12 11.42
CA TYR A 67 -8.62 6.97 10.48
C TYR A 67 -8.91 5.98 9.35
N PHE A 68 -9.96 5.17 9.46
CA PHE A 68 -10.26 4.08 8.55
C PHE A 68 -11.59 4.28 7.79
N ASP A 69 -12.50 5.18 8.16
CA ASP A 69 -13.88 5.12 7.63
C ASP A 69 -14.13 5.87 6.30
N GLN A 70 -13.31 5.66 5.26
CA GLN A 70 -13.48 6.39 3.99
C GLN A 70 -13.54 5.54 2.73
N TYR A 71 -12.82 4.41 2.68
CA TYR A 71 -12.68 3.63 1.44
C TYR A 71 -12.27 2.18 1.72
N ASN A 72 -12.59 1.27 0.80
CA ASN A 72 -11.99 -0.07 0.82
C ASN A 72 -10.47 0.07 0.75
N ALA A 73 -9.72 -0.76 1.47
CA ALA A 73 -8.27 -0.64 1.54
C ALA A 73 -7.56 -1.99 1.57
N ILE A 74 -6.34 -2.02 1.06
CA ILE A 74 -5.46 -3.20 1.06
C ILE A 74 -4.15 -2.82 1.76
N TYR A 75 -3.76 -3.66 2.71
CA TYR A 75 -2.53 -3.50 3.49
C TYR A 75 -1.64 -4.72 3.27
N ASP A 76 -0.33 -4.49 3.24
CA ASP A 76 0.65 -5.57 3.29
C ASP A 76 0.46 -6.43 4.54
N PHE A 77 0.75 -7.72 4.43
CA PHE A 77 0.89 -8.56 5.61
C PHE A 77 2.05 -8.12 6.49
N PHE A 78 1.86 -8.31 7.80
CA PHE A 78 2.87 -8.13 8.81
C PHE A 78 2.74 -9.24 9.86
N ASN A 79 3.85 -9.60 10.47
CA ASN A 79 3.88 -10.67 11.45
C ASN A 79 3.26 -10.22 12.77
N LEU A 80 2.58 -11.13 13.44
CA LEU A 80 1.93 -10.88 14.72
C LEU A 80 2.58 -11.71 15.81
N SER A 81 2.83 -11.08 16.95
CA SER A 81 3.22 -11.76 18.19
C SER A 81 2.02 -11.93 19.10
N ARG A 82 1.85 -13.15 19.58
CA ARG A 82 0.90 -13.46 20.64
C ARG A 82 1.44 -12.91 21.96
N ILE A 83 0.64 -12.11 22.65
CA ILE A 83 0.88 -11.69 24.03
C ILE A 83 -0.32 -12.06 24.90
N ILE A 84 -0.10 -12.22 26.21
CA ILE A 84 -1.14 -12.42 27.20
C ILE A 84 -1.25 -11.14 28.01
N PHE A 85 -2.43 -10.54 28.02
CA PHE A 85 -2.71 -9.31 28.75
C PHE A 85 -4.03 -9.46 29.52
N ASP A 86 -3.97 -9.44 30.86
CA ASP A 86 -5.11 -9.69 31.75
C ASP A 86 -5.91 -10.95 31.34
N ASP A 87 -5.23 -12.09 31.28
CA ASP A 87 -5.79 -13.40 30.87
C ASP A 87 -6.41 -13.46 29.46
N THR A 88 -6.21 -12.41 28.66
CA THR A 88 -6.70 -12.31 27.29
C THR A 88 -5.55 -12.45 26.30
N ILE A 89 -5.75 -13.27 25.27
CA ILE A 89 -4.78 -13.43 24.19
C ILE A 89 -4.95 -12.28 23.19
N VAL A 90 -3.85 -11.59 22.89
CA VAL A 90 -3.75 -10.41 22.04
C VAL A 90 -2.66 -10.64 21.00
N PHE A 91 -2.80 -10.06 19.81
CA PHE A 91 -1.83 -10.22 18.72
C PHE A 91 -1.31 -8.87 18.24
N ILE A 92 -0.16 -8.45 18.72
CA ILE A 92 0.46 -7.18 18.33
C ILE A 92 1.43 -7.38 17.14
N PRO A 93 1.74 -6.36 16.33
CA PRO A 93 2.82 -6.44 15.35
C PRO A 93 4.11 -6.95 16.00
N HIS A 94 4.75 -7.94 15.41
CA HIS A 94 5.92 -8.60 15.98
C HIS A 94 7.09 -7.64 16.13
N ARG A 95 7.24 -6.68 15.21
CA ARG A 95 8.30 -5.67 15.25
C ARG A 95 7.72 -4.26 15.25
N ARG A 96 8.43 -3.33 15.89
CA ARG A 96 8.11 -1.89 15.82
C ARG A 96 8.05 -1.38 14.38
N MET A 97 8.91 -1.88 13.50
CA MET A 97 8.91 -1.49 12.09
C MET A 97 7.66 -1.96 11.33
N ASP A 98 7.09 -3.11 11.70
CA ASP A 98 5.82 -3.56 11.13
C ASP A 98 4.68 -2.61 11.50
N LEU A 99 4.69 -2.12 12.73
CA LEU A 99 3.74 -1.11 13.18
C LEU A 99 3.91 0.22 12.43
N VAL A 100 5.14 0.72 12.29
CA VAL A 100 5.42 1.96 11.54
C VAL A 100 4.95 1.81 10.09
N HIS A 101 5.30 0.71 9.42
CA HIS A 101 4.88 0.42 8.04
C HIS A 101 3.36 0.29 7.90
N PHE A 102 2.67 -0.31 8.87
CA PHE A 102 1.21 -0.38 8.87
C PHE A 102 0.58 1.01 8.98
N LEU A 103 1.09 1.86 9.89
CA LEU A 103 0.56 3.20 10.11
C LEU A 103 0.77 4.11 8.89
N THR A 104 1.90 4.00 8.19
CA THR A 104 2.15 4.78 6.96
C THR A 104 1.19 4.39 5.83
N GLN A 105 0.77 3.12 5.76
CA GLN A 105 -0.17 2.64 4.75
C GLN A 105 -1.60 3.17 4.92
N ILE A 106 -2.01 3.66 6.09
CA ILE A 106 -3.41 4.11 6.32
C ILE A 106 -3.85 5.14 5.26
N ASN A 107 -2.97 6.07 4.93
CA ASN A 107 -3.26 7.16 3.99
C ASN A 107 -3.12 6.75 2.51
N SER A 108 -2.40 5.67 2.20
CA SER A 108 -2.08 5.26 0.83
C SER A 108 -2.66 3.90 0.41
N SER A 109 -3.34 3.20 1.33
CA SER A 109 -3.85 1.84 1.13
C SER A 109 -5.18 1.76 0.40
N ARG A 110 -5.73 2.88 -0.10
CA ARG A 110 -7.03 2.89 -0.79
C ARG A 110 -7.02 1.89 -1.95
N LEU A 111 -7.96 0.97 -1.93
CA LEU A 111 -8.19 0.05 -3.04
C LEU A 111 -8.84 0.81 -4.20
N ILE A 112 -8.13 0.89 -5.31
CA ILE A 112 -8.66 1.35 -6.58
C ILE A 112 -8.99 0.11 -7.39
N ASP A 113 -10.26 -0.28 -7.38
CA ASP A 113 -10.71 -1.46 -8.12
C ASP A 113 -10.84 -1.16 -9.62
N CYS A 114 -10.73 -2.22 -10.41
CA CYS A 114 -10.96 -2.21 -11.84
C CYS A 114 -12.44 -1.94 -12.16
N ASN A 115 -12.73 -0.95 -13.00
CA ASN A 115 -14.08 -0.77 -13.54
C ASN A 115 -14.34 -1.77 -14.68
N ARG A 116 -14.82 -2.96 -14.30
CA ARG A 116 -15.12 -4.05 -15.25
C ARG A 116 -16.14 -3.66 -16.33
N THR A 117 -17.05 -2.73 -16.04
CA THR A 117 -18.02 -2.26 -17.04
C THR A 117 -17.33 -1.45 -18.14
N SER A 118 -16.51 -0.47 -17.75
CA SER A 118 -15.71 0.32 -18.69
C SER A 118 -14.77 -0.56 -19.52
N THR A 119 -14.09 -1.51 -18.89
CA THR A 119 -13.19 -2.44 -19.58
C THR A 119 -13.93 -3.30 -20.61
N ARG A 120 -15.11 -3.82 -20.28
CA ARG A 120 -15.91 -4.59 -21.25
C ARG A 120 -16.32 -3.76 -22.46
N LEU A 121 -16.71 -2.50 -22.24
CA LEU A 121 -17.05 -1.59 -23.33
C LEU A 121 -15.84 -1.28 -24.21
N PHE A 122 -14.69 -0.99 -23.59
CA PHE A 122 -13.44 -0.72 -24.31
C PHE A 122 -13.00 -1.93 -25.14
N ASN A 123 -12.98 -3.13 -24.56
CA ASN A 123 -12.59 -4.36 -25.25
C ASN A 123 -13.53 -4.71 -26.41
N LYS A 124 -14.82 -4.37 -26.30
CA LYS A 124 -15.78 -4.55 -27.40
C LYS A 124 -15.49 -3.61 -28.58
N GLN A 125 -15.07 -2.38 -28.28
CA GLN A 125 -14.77 -1.37 -29.30
C GLN A 125 -13.39 -1.57 -29.94
N TYR A 126 -12.41 -2.05 -29.17
CA TYR A 126 -11.00 -2.19 -29.59
C TYR A 126 -10.42 -3.57 -29.26
N PRO A 127 -10.93 -4.66 -29.86
CA PRO A 127 -10.57 -6.03 -29.45
C PRO A 127 -9.09 -6.38 -29.62
N ASN A 128 -8.42 -5.82 -30.63
CA ASN A 128 -7.00 -6.08 -30.89
C ASN A 128 -6.07 -5.24 -30.01
N SER A 129 -6.53 -4.10 -29.49
CA SER A 129 -5.72 -3.18 -28.68
C SER A 129 -5.54 -3.63 -27.23
N THR A 130 -6.20 -4.72 -26.84
CA THR A 130 -6.23 -5.23 -25.47
C THR A 130 -5.50 -6.56 -25.32
N ILE A 131 -4.97 -7.11 -26.41
CA ILE A 131 -4.27 -8.39 -26.40
C ILE A 131 -2.93 -8.19 -25.71
N ILE A 132 -2.79 -8.76 -24.52
CA ILE A 132 -1.55 -8.81 -23.74
C ILE A 132 -1.11 -10.27 -23.62
N THR A 133 0.19 -10.53 -23.79
CA THR A 133 0.71 -11.90 -23.67
C THR A 133 0.91 -12.27 -22.21
N MET A 134 0.92 -13.58 -21.92
CA MET A 134 1.24 -14.07 -20.57
C MET A 134 2.67 -13.72 -20.14
N GLU A 135 3.59 -13.63 -21.09
CA GLU A 135 4.97 -13.19 -20.85
C GLU A 135 5.00 -11.73 -20.40
N GLN A 136 4.30 -10.85 -21.13
CA GLN A 136 4.15 -9.45 -20.74
C GLN A 136 3.57 -9.32 -19.34
N ILE A 137 2.49 -10.04 -19.02
CA ILE A 137 1.89 -10.04 -17.67
C ILE A 137 2.93 -10.41 -16.59
N ARG A 138 3.73 -11.45 -16.84
CA ARG A 138 4.78 -11.89 -15.90
C ARG A 138 5.84 -10.80 -15.72
N THR A 139 6.33 -10.21 -16.81
CA THR A 139 7.28 -9.10 -16.76
C THR A 139 6.75 -7.93 -15.93
N TYR A 140 5.49 -7.52 -16.15
CA TYR A 140 4.86 -6.45 -15.36
C TYR A 140 4.75 -6.81 -13.87
N GLN A 141 4.36 -8.05 -13.55
CA GLN A 141 4.26 -8.53 -12.17
C GLN A 141 5.62 -8.54 -11.47
N GLU A 142 6.66 -9.04 -12.15
CA GLU A 142 8.02 -9.08 -11.63
C GLU A 142 8.54 -7.67 -11.33
N ILE A 143 8.33 -6.72 -12.26
CA ILE A 143 8.69 -5.32 -12.06
C ILE A 143 7.99 -4.72 -10.85
N ILE A 144 6.65 -4.88 -10.74
CA ILE A 144 5.89 -4.34 -9.60
C ILE A 144 6.39 -4.94 -8.28
N VAL A 145 6.66 -6.24 -8.24
CA VAL A 145 7.17 -6.91 -7.03
C VAL A 145 8.53 -6.34 -6.64
N LYS A 146 9.46 -6.20 -7.60
CA LYS A 146 10.79 -5.63 -7.33
C LYS A 146 10.71 -4.17 -6.87
N LEU A 147 9.87 -3.33 -7.50
CA LEU A 147 9.65 -1.95 -7.06
C LEU A 147 9.03 -1.90 -5.66
N LYS A 148 8.03 -2.74 -5.36
CA LYS A 148 7.46 -2.83 -4.01
C LYS A 148 8.53 -3.19 -2.97
N ILE A 149 9.42 -4.14 -3.27
CA ILE A 149 10.53 -4.50 -2.37
C ILE A 149 11.47 -3.30 -2.16
N LEU A 150 11.89 -2.64 -3.25
CA LEU A 150 12.81 -1.50 -3.23
C LEU A 150 12.24 -0.34 -2.40
N PHE A 151 11.04 0.13 -2.73
CA PHE A 151 10.47 1.31 -2.07
C PHE A 151 10.00 1.03 -0.64
N LYS A 152 9.55 -0.21 -0.35
CA LYS A 152 9.24 -0.63 1.02
C LYS A 152 10.47 -0.59 1.92
N HIS A 153 11.65 -0.95 1.41
CA HIS A 153 12.90 -0.87 2.17
C HIS A 153 13.23 0.56 2.63
N PHE A 154 12.86 1.57 1.83
CA PHE A 154 13.09 2.99 2.15
C PHE A 154 11.86 3.72 2.68
N HIS A 155 10.74 3.02 2.90
CA HIS A 155 9.46 3.61 3.30
C HIS A 155 8.97 4.73 2.36
N ILE A 156 9.27 4.61 1.07
CA ILE A 156 8.83 5.56 0.05
C ILE A 156 7.50 5.07 -0.52
N PRO A 157 6.40 5.82 -0.39
CA PRO A 157 5.16 5.49 -1.09
C PRO A 157 5.33 5.77 -2.58
N PHE A 158 4.73 4.94 -3.42
CA PHE A 158 4.66 5.17 -4.87
C PHE A 158 3.32 4.71 -5.40
N PHE A 159 2.92 5.23 -6.55
CA PHE A 159 1.63 4.95 -7.19
C PHE A 159 1.79 4.90 -8.70
N ILE A 160 0.89 4.18 -9.37
CA ILE A 160 0.84 4.14 -10.85
C ILE A 160 0.56 5.54 -11.40
N TYR A 161 1.20 5.89 -12.51
CA TYR A 161 1.08 7.22 -13.11
C TYR A 161 0.95 7.15 -14.63
N SER A 162 0.68 8.28 -15.28
CA SER A 162 0.70 8.47 -16.74
C SER A 162 0.06 7.32 -17.56
N GLY A 163 0.77 6.74 -18.54
CA GLY A 163 0.28 5.69 -19.43
C GLY A 163 -0.08 4.40 -18.68
N THR A 164 0.62 4.11 -17.59
CA THR A 164 0.33 2.97 -16.72
C THR A 164 -1.00 3.13 -15.99
N LEU A 165 -1.27 4.32 -15.44
CA LEU A 165 -2.57 4.65 -14.84
C LEU A 165 -3.70 4.63 -15.87
N LEU A 166 -3.45 5.15 -17.08
CA LEU A 166 -4.42 5.10 -18.17
C LEU A 166 -4.79 3.66 -18.54
N GLY A 167 -3.80 2.76 -18.64
CA GLY A 167 -4.03 1.34 -18.87
C GLY A 167 -4.95 0.73 -17.80
N TRP A 168 -4.62 0.95 -16.52
CA TRP A 168 -5.43 0.45 -15.41
C TRP A 168 -6.88 0.96 -15.48
N TYR A 169 -7.08 2.25 -15.71
CA TYR A 169 -8.41 2.85 -15.76
C TYR A 169 -9.23 2.41 -16.98
N ARG A 170 -8.57 2.27 -18.14
CA ARG A 170 -9.24 1.99 -19.42
C ARG A 170 -9.55 0.51 -19.62
N GLN A 171 -8.61 -0.36 -19.26
CA GLN A 171 -8.64 -1.79 -19.63
C GLN A 171 -8.20 -2.73 -18.50
N CYS A 172 -8.04 -2.21 -17.27
CA CYS A 172 -7.62 -2.97 -16.09
C CYS A 172 -6.37 -3.82 -16.30
N SER A 173 -5.48 -3.31 -17.14
CA SER A 173 -4.24 -3.95 -17.55
C SER A 173 -3.31 -2.89 -18.12
N PHE A 174 -2.07 -3.25 -18.38
CA PHE A 174 -1.13 -2.39 -19.10
C PHE A 174 -1.57 -2.21 -20.56
N ILE A 175 -1.08 -1.15 -21.19
CA ILE A 175 -1.27 -0.93 -22.61
C ILE A 175 -0.28 -1.85 -23.36
N PRO A 176 -0.73 -2.80 -24.20
CA PRO A 176 0.14 -3.89 -24.67
C PRO A 176 1.35 -3.48 -25.51
N TYR A 177 1.30 -2.30 -26.11
CA TYR A 177 2.33 -1.75 -27.00
C TYR A 177 3.14 -0.62 -26.33
N THR A 178 3.04 -0.46 -25.00
CA THR A 178 3.91 0.46 -24.25
C THR A 178 5.33 -0.09 -24.17
N THR A 179 6.32 0.80 -24.14
CA THR A 179 7.74 0.44 -24.03
C THR A 179 8.31 0.69 -22.64
N ASP A 180 7.51 1.27 -21.75
CA ASP A 180 7.85 1.66 -20.39
C ASP A 180 6.67 1.48 -19.43
N ILE A 181 6.97 1.60 -18.14
CA ILE A 181 5.99 1.65 -17.05
C ILE A 181 6.26 2.90 -16.23
N ASP A 182 5.20 3.65 -15.98
CA ASP A 182 5.23 4.92 -15.27
C ASP A 182 4.71 4.74 -13.84
N PHE A 183 5.52 5.20 -12.89
CA PHE A 183 5.12 5.37 -11.51
C PHE A 183 5.42 6.80 -11.07
N ALA A 184 4.82 7.21 -9.96
CA ALA A 184 5.17 8.45 -9.30
C ALA A 184 5.32 8.26 -7.79
N THR A 185 6.08 9.16 -7.20
CA THR A 185 6.22 9.33 -5.75
C THR A 185 6.17 10.82 -5.41
N PHE A 186 6.17 11.15 -4.12
CA PHE A 186 6.17 12.54 -3.69
C PHE A 186 7.56 13.16 -3.83
N SER A 187 7.61 14.40 -4.32
CA SER A 187 8.83 15.19 -4.53
C SER A 187 9.67 15.38 -3.27
N GLN A 188 9.07 15.33 -2.09
CA GLN A 188 9.80 15.36 -0.81
C GLN A 188 10.80 14.19 -0.63
N PHE A 189 10.66 13.10 -1.41
CA PHE A 189 11.60 11.98 -1.41
C PHE A 189 12.73 12.14 -2.44
N ALA A 190 12.73 13.22 -3.23
CA ALA A 190 13.82 13.56 -4.14
C ALA A 190 14.97 14.22 -3.35
N SER A 191 15.93 13.41 -2.90
CA SER A 191 17.16 13.91 -2.27
C SER A 191 18.38 13.17 -2.80
N ASN A 192 19.57 13.79 -2.72
CA ASN A 192 20.82 13.15 -3.12
C ASN A 192 21.08 11.85 -2.32
N GLU A 193 20.80 11.86 -1.02
CA GLU A 193 20.94 10.67 -0.16
C GLU A 193 19.98 9.56 -0.62
N THR A 194 18.72 9.90 -0.89
CA THR A 194 17.72 8.94 -1.38
C THR A 194 18.13 8.37 -2.74
N THR A 195 18.67 9.21 -3.63
CA THR A 195 19.17 8.82 -4.95
C THR A 195 20.26 7.75 -4.84
N GLU A 196 21.30 8.03 -4.04
CA GLU A 196 22.44 7.12 -3.85
C GLU A 196 21.98 5.78 -3.25
N ARG A 197 21.15 5.85 -2.20
CA ARG A 197 20.65 4.66 -1.50
C ARG A 197 19.74 3.82 -2.39
N LEU A 198 18.83 4.45 -3.15
CA LEU A 198 17.97 3.75 -4.11
C LEU A 198 18.81 3.11 -5.21
N GLY A 199 19.75 3.84 -5.81
CA GLY A 199 20.61 3.32 -6.87
C GLY A 199 21.41 2.09 -6.43
N ASN A 200 22.02 2.12 -5.24
CA ASN A 200 22.74 0.97 -4.70
C ASN A 200 21.83 -0.24 -4.47
N LYS A 201 20.66 -0.03 -3.85
CA LYS A 201 19.74 -1.12 -3.54
C LYS A 201 19.05 -1.68 -4.78
N SER A 202 18.82 -0.84 -5.79
CA SER A 202 18.15 -1.27 -7.01
C SER A 202 19.03 -2.19 -7.86
N LEU A 203 20.36 -2.04 -7.80
CA LEU A 203 21.32 -2.99 -8.40
C LEU A 203 21.18 -4.40 -7.81
N GLU A 204 20.98 -4.54 -6.50
CA GLU A 204 20.76 -5.85 -5.85
C GLU A 204 19.47 -6.56 -6.31
N LEU A 205 18.56 -5.83 -6.95
CA LEU A 205 17.26 -6.33 -7.43
C LEU A 205 17.22 -6.48 -8.96
N ASP A 206 18.35 -6.33 -9.65
CA ASP A 206 18.45 -6.22 -11.10
C ASP A 206 17.53 -5.12 -11.68
N LEU A 207 17.47 -3.98 -10.99
CA LEU A 207 16.79 -2.75 -11.39
C LEU A 207 17.80 -1.59 -11.43
N PRO A 208 18.87 -1.62 -12.24
CA PRO A 208 19.84 -0.53 -12.30
C PRO A 208 19.17 0.82 -12.58
N LEU A 209 19.44 1.82 -11.74
CA LEU A 209 19.13 3.22 -12.01
C LEU A 209 20.10 3.73 -13.09
N VAL A 210 19.60 3.95 -14.31
CA VAL A 210 20.46 4.27 -15.47
C VAL A 210 20.44 5.74 -15.85
N HIS A 211 19.33 6.43 -15.59
CA HIS A 211 19.23 7.86 -15.85
C HIS A 211 18.46 8.58 -14.75
N ILE A 212 18.83 9.84 -14.56
CA ILE A 212 18.12 10.83 -13.76
C ILE A 212 17.90 12.00 -14.70
N PHE A 213 16.65 12.41 -14.86
CA PHE A 213 16.29 13.53 -15.71
C PHE A 213 15.64 14.66 -14.90
N GLY A 214 15.68 15.85 -15.49
CA GLY A 214 15.00 17.04 -14.98
C GLY A 214 15.62 17.64 -13.72
N LEU A 215 14.91 18.62 -13.17
CA LEU A 215 15.23 19.28 -11.90
C LEU A 215 14.09 19.00 -10.91
N SER A 216 14.43 18.90 -9.62
CA SER A 216 13.49 18.63 -8.52
C SER A 216 12.28 19.55 -8.47
N GLU A 217 12.39 20.76 -9.04
CA GLU A 217 11.35 21.79 -9.04
C GLU A 217 10.35 21.68 -10.21
N TYR A 218 10.62 20.83 -11.22
CA TYR A 218 9.84 20.82 -12.47
C TYR A 218 9.39 19.43 -12.91
N ALA A 219 10.35 18.55 -13.23
CA ALA A 219 10.12 17.31 -13.97
C ALA A 219 11.17 16.27 -13.61
N PHE A 220 11.44 16.12 -12.31
CA PHE A 220 12.45 15.20 -11.82
C PHE A 220 11.96 13.77 -11.95
N GLU A 221 12.76 12.93 -12.59
CA GLU A 221 12.42 11.52 -12.81
C GLU A 221 13.65 10.62 -12.77
N TYR A 222 13.43 9.38 -12.33
CA TYR A 222 14.40 8.30 -12.41
C TYR A 222 13.98 7.30 -13.47
N ARG A 223 14.96 6.83 -14.27
CA ARG A 223 14.77 5.71 -15.17
C ARG A 223 15.55 4.49 -14.68
N PHE A 224 14.82 3.42 -14.40
CA PHE A 224 15.41 2.11 -14.11
C PHE A 224 15.37 1.23 -15.37
N SER A 225 16.47 0.54 -15.65
CA SER A 225 16.57 -0.35 -16.82
C SER A 225 16.24 -1.79 -16.42
N THR A 226 15.29 -2.40 -17.14
CA THR A 226 14.89 -3.82 -16.99
C THR A 226 14.50 -4.38 -18.37
N THR A 227 13.82 -5.53 -18.44
CA THR A 227 13.13 -5.99 -19.67
C THR A 227 12.19 -4.93 -20.25
N LEU A 228 11.56 -4.12 -19.39
CA LEU A 228 10.78 -2.94 -19.76
C LEU A 228 11.27 -1.75 -18.93
N SER A 229 11.54 -0.59 -19.54
CA SER A 229 12.02 0.56 -18.79
C SER A 229 10.98 1.04 -17.78
N ILE A 230 11.45 1.58 -16.65
CA ILE A 230 10.58 2.10 -15.60
C ILE A 230 10.92 3.56 -15.41
N ASP A 231 9.93 4.42 -15.55
CA ASP A 231 10.04 5.85 -15.27
C ASP A 231 9.32 6.16 -13.96
N LEU A 232 10.05 6.79 -13.03
CA LEU A 232 9.56 7.20 -11.72
C LEU A 232 9.58 8.72 -11.62
N PHE A 233 8.41 9.33 -11.65
CA PHE A 233 8.23 10.77 -11.53
C PHE A 233 8.15 11.22 -10.07
N PHE A 234 8.74 12.36 -9.75
CA PHE A 234 8.66 12.99 -8.44
C PHE A 234 7.72 14.20 -8.50
N LEU A 235 6.57 14.10 -7.82
CA LEU A 235 5.45 15.08 -7.86
C LEU A 235 5.28 15.79 -6.51
#